data_AF-A0A7I7WXM6-F1
#
_entry.id   AF-A0A7I7WXM6-F1
#
_cell.length_a   1.000
_cell.length_b   1.000
_cell.length_c   1.000
_cell.angle_alpha   90.00
_cell.angle_beta   90.00
_cell.angle_gamma   90.00
#
_symmetry.space_group_name_H-M   'P 1'
#
loop_
_entity.id
_entity.type
_entity.pdbx_description
1 polymer ?
#
loop_
_entity_poly.entity_id
_entity_poly.type
_entity_poly.pdbx_seq_one_letter_code
_entity_poly.pdbx_strand_id
1 'polypeptide(L)'
;MSAETVQGQGPKAALLIAAIEYAGFGVVGEENVLNLDVGRRLLTIDDLDEALDYVAETATDIHQRTAPLAPALFGGADADDELERYLDRLLASIKLQMHRILDVLRDRGWLRTDVPFDELVETAVVVCGVETYLRITHRDGQSVDTYRRWCRRMLAETVVKHNL
;
A
#
# COMPACT_ATOMS: atom_id res chain seq x y z
N MET A 1 33.16 -1.92 -5.29
CA MET A 1 32.39 -1.07 -4.36
C MET A 1 32.89 -1.41 -2.96
N SER A 2 33.46 -0.46 -2.22
CA SER A 2 34.09 -0.69 -0.90
C SER A 2 33.06 -0.50 0.22
N ALA A 3 33.25 -1.15 1.37
CA ALA A 3 32.46 -0.92 2.59
C ALA A 3 32.47 0.57 3.03
N GLU A 4 33.56 1.29 2.74
CA GLU A 4 33.65 2.75 2.97
C GLU A 4 32.71 3.56 2.06
N THR A 5 32.42 3.08 0.85
CA THR A 5 31.50 3.76 -0.07
C THR A 5 30.03 3.60 0.36
N VAL A 6 29.72 2.60 1.21
CA VAL A 6 28.39 2.36 1.76
C VAL A 6 28.15 3.19 3.03
N GLN A 7 29.18 3.46 3.83
CA GLN A 7 29.07 4.28 5.05
C GLN A 7 28.78 5.77 4.77
N GLY A 8 29.06 6.26 3.55
CA GLY A 8 28.84 7.66 3.16
C GLY A 8 27.43 8.00 2.66
N GLN A 9 26.50 7.04 2.57
CA GLN A 9 25.18 7.22 1.92
C GLN A 9 24.00 7.41 2.90
N GLY A 10 24.28 7.75 4.16
CA GLY A 10 23.26 7.76 5.22
C GLY A 10 22.97 6.34 5.74
N PRO A 11 22.10 6.21 6.76
CA PRO A 11 21.79 4.89 7.31
C PRO A 11 21.19 3.99 6.24
N LYS A 12 21.60 2.71 6.20
CA LYS A 12 21.10 1.70 5.25
C LYS A 12 19.56 1.64 5.22
N ALA A 13 18.92 1.89 6.37
CA ALA A 13 17.47 2.02 6.50
C ALA A 13 16.90 3.19 5.67
N ALA A 14 17.55 4.36 5.69
CA ALA A 14 17.11 5.54 4.95
C ALA A 14 17.18 5.34 3.43
N LEU A 15 18.18 4.60 2.94
CA LEU A 15 18.26 4.24 1.52
C LEU A 15 17.16 3.24 1.12
N LEU A 16 16.86 2.27 1.98
CA LEU A 16 15.79 1.29 1.74
C LEU A 16 14.42 1.99 1.69
N ILE A 17 14.18 3.01 2.52
CA ILE A 17 13.01 3.89 2.45
C ILE A 17 12.88 4.52 1.09
N ALA A 18 13.90 5.29 0.71
CA ALA A 18 13.88 6.06 -0.51
C ALA A 18 13.69 5.12 -1.72
N ALA A 19 14.27 3.92 -1.67
CA ALA A 19 14.07 2.91 -2.71
C ALA A 19 12.62 2.41 -2.77
N ILE A 20 11.97 2.13 -1.63
CA ILE A 20 10.56 1.67 -1.58
C ILE A 20 9.61 2.78 -2.04
N GLU A 21 9.79 4.01 -1.54
CA GLU A 21 8.97 5.16 -1.92
C GLU A 21 9.10 5.45 -3.42
N TYR A 22 10.33 5.51 -3.92
CA TYR A 22 10.60 5.73 -5.33
C TYR A 22 10.09 4.58 -6.21
N ALA A 23 10.27 3.32 -5.80
CA ALA A 23 9.74 2.18 -6.54
C ALA A 23 8.19 2.17 -6.57
N GLY A 24 7.55 2.55 -5.46
CA GLY A 24 6.09 2.59 -5.38
C GLY A 24 5.49 3.73 -6.21
N PHE A 25 6.01 4.94 -6.03
CA PHE A 25 5.36 6.19 -6.44
C PHE A 25 6.19 7.09 -7.34
N GLY A 26 7.45 6.75 -7.63
CA GLY A 26 8.35 7.57 -8.44
C GLY A 26 8.86 8.84 -7.76
N VAL A 27 8.52 9.05 -6.49
CA VAL A 27 8.92 10.20 -5.68
C VAL A 27 9.25 9.76 -4.26
N VAL A 28 10.15 10.49 -3.61
CA VAL A 28 10.61 10.26 -2.23
C VAL A 28 10.14 11.42 -1.37
N GLY A 29 9.66 11.13 -0.16
CA GLY A 29 9.30 12.16 0.83
C GLY A 29 8.01 12.93 0.58
N GLU A 30 7.14 12.51 -0.35
CA GLU A 30 5.77 13.02 -0.38
C GLU A 30 4.98 12.42 0.78
N GLU A 31 4.44 13.27 1.65
CA GLU A 31 3.76 12.83 2.86
C GLU A 31 2.29 12.47 2.63
N ASN A 32 1.69 12.91 1.52
CA ASN A 32 0.28 12.70 1.21
C ASN A 32 0.06 12.06 -0.16
N VAL A 33 -0.45 10.83 -0.16
CA VAL A 33 -0.79 10.08 -1.37
C VAL A 33 -1.73 10.83 -2.31
N LEU A 34 -2.60 11.71 -1.77
CA LEU A 34 -3.53 12.53 -2.56
C LEU A 34 -2.85 13.65 -3.36
N ASN A 35 -1.59 14.01 -3.02
CA ASN A 35 -0.80 14.95 -3.79
C ASN A 35 -0.11 14.30 -5.01
N LEU A 36 0.03 12.98 -5.00
CA LEU A 36 0.62 12.19 -6.08
C LEU A 36 -0.33 12.07 -7.27
N ASP A 37 0.22 11.76 -8.46
CA ASP A 37 -0.59 11.53 -9.66
C ASP A 37 -1.65 10.45 -9.45
N VAL A 38 -1.31 9.39 -8.70
CA VAL A 38 -2.26 8.32 -8.38
C VAL A 38 -3.42 8.80 -7.51
N GLY A 39 -3.13 9.64 -6.51
CA GLY A 39 -4.17 10.20 -5.64
C GLY A 39 -5.02 11.24 -6.35
N ARG A 40 -4.40 12.13 -7.15
CA ARG A 40 -5.12 13.10 -7.98
C ARG A 40 -6.05 12.42 -8.96
N ARG A 41 -5.62 11.32 -9.58
CA ARG A 41 -6.49 10.52 -10.45
C ARG A 41 -7.68 9.97 -9.69
N LEU A 42 -7.49 9.36 -8.51
CA LEU A 42 -8.60 8.89 -7.67
C LEU A 42 -9.61 10.00 -7.32
N LEU A 43 -9.13 11.22 -7.07
CA LEU A 43 -9.99 12.38 -6.78
C LEU A 43 -10.88 12.78 -7.97
N THR A 44 -10.51 12.41 -9.20
CA THR A 44 -11.29 12.70 -10.42
C THR A 44 -12.32 11.63 -10.79
N ILE A 45 -12.33 10.49 -10.09
CA ILE A 45 -13.25 9.38 -10.38
C ILE A 45 -14.56 9.59 -9.62
N ASP A 46 -15.68 9.65 -10.35
CA ASP A 46 -17.04 9.88 -9.81
C ASP A 46 -17.90 8.60 -9.78
N ASP A 47 -17.37 7.47 -10.25
CA ASP A 47 -18.03 6.16 -10.22
C ASP A 47 -17.33 5.21 -9.23
N LEU A 48 -18.13 4.47 -8.46
CA LEU A 48 -17.62 3.57 -7.43
C LEU A 48 -16.89 2.36 -8.02
N ASP A 49 -17.42 1.77 -9.10
CA ASP A 49 -16.79 0.62 -9.73
C ASP A 49 -15.46 1.02 -10.37
N GLU A 50 -15.42 2.16 -11.08
CA GLU A 50 -14.17 2.72 -11.61
C GLU A 50 -13.15 3.00 -10.51
N ALA A 51 -13.58 3.51 -9.35
CA ALA A 51 -12.69 3.77 -8.22
C ALA A 51 -12.12 2.47 -7.62
N LEU A 52 -12.93 1.43 -7.50
CA LEU A 52 -12.48 0.11 -7.02
C LEU A 52 -11.50 -0.55 -7.98
N ASP A 53 -11.79 -0.49 -9.28
CA ASP A 53 -10.89 -0.96 -10.33
C ASP A 53 -9.55 -0.23 -10.26
N TYR A 54 -9.60 1.10 -10.13
CA TYR A 54 -8.42 1.95 -10.05
C TYR A 54 -7.56 1.69 -8.80
N VAL A 55 -8.17 1.54 -7.63
CA VAL A 55 -7.45 1.25 -6.38
C VAL A 55 -6.78 -0.12 -6.44
N ALA A 56 -7.48 -1.14 -6.94
CA ALA A 56 -6.94 -2.49 -7.06
C ALA A 56 -5.80 -2.57 -8.09
N GLU A 57 -5.93 -1.89 -9.22
CA GLU A 57 -4.87 -1.76 -10.22
C GLU A 57 -3.65 -1.03 -9.63
N THR A 58 -3.85 0.12 -9.01
CA THR A 58 -2.77 0.92 -8.40
C THR A 58 -2.01 0.14 -7.32
N ALA A 59 -2.73 -0.56 -6.43
CA ALA A 59 -2.11 -1.40 -5.41
C ALA A 59 -1.29 -2.55 -6.03
N THR A 60 -1.81 -3.18 -7.09
CA THR A 60 -1.12 -4.25 -7.81
C THR A 60 0.18 -3.73 -8.44
N ASP A 61 0.11 -2.60 -9.12
CA ASP A 61 1.24 -1.93 -9.76
C ASP A 61 2.34 -1.58 -8.78
N ILE A 62 1.96 -1.02 -7.62
CA ILE A 62 2.91 -0.72 -6.53
C ILE A 62 3.61 -2.01 -6.08
N HIS A 63 2.87 -3.09 -5.82
CA HIS A 63 3.45 -4.34 -5.33
C HIS A 63 4.33 -5.03 -6.34
N GLN A 64 4.02 -4.96 -7.63
CA GLN A 64 4.93 -5.48 -8.66
C GLN A 64 6.31 -4.82 -8.60
N ARG A 65 6.39 -3.55 -8.17
CA ARG A 65 7.63 -2.78 -8.04
C ARG A 65 8.29 -2.93 -6.67
N THR A 66 7.51 -3.04 -5.59
CA THR A 66 8.03 -3.01 -4.21
C THR A 66 8.19 -4.40 -3.57
N ALA A 67 7.43 -5.42 -4.00
CA ALA A 67 7.46 -6.76 -3.41
C ALA A 67 8.86 -7.41 -3.37
N PRO A 68 9.76 -7.23 -4.36
CA PRO A 68 11.12 -7.76 -4.25
C PRO A 68 11.94 -7.21 -3.07
N LEU A 69 11.59 -6.02 -2.56
CA LEU A 69 12.26 -5.37 -1.44
C LEU A 69 11.68 -5.80 -0.07
N ALA A 70 10.44 -6.26 -0.05
CA ALA A 70 9.70 -6.54 1.19
C ALA A 70 10.35 -7.63 2.07
N PRO A 71 10.87 -8.77 1.56
CA PRO A 71 11.53 -9.76 2.41
C PRO A 71 12.78 -9.23 3.12
N ALA A 72 13.55 -8.36 2.46
CA ALA A 72 14.73 -7.74 3.05
C ALA A 72 14.36 -6.75 4.16
N LEU A 73 13.23 -6.06 4.00
CA LEU A 73 12.69 -5.18 5.02
C LEU A 73 12.18 -5.96 6.23
N PHE A 74 11.28 -6.93 6.03
CA PHE A 74 10.68 -7.69 7.11
C PHE A 74 11.69 -8.58 7.84
N GLY A 75 12.57 -9.27 7.12
CA GLY A 75 13.59 -10.12 7.74
C GLY A 75 14.75 -9.34 8.38
N GLY A 76 14.92 -8.07 8.04
CA GLY A 76 15.94 -7.20 8.64
C GLY A 76 15.51 -6.58 9.98
N ALA A 77 14.21 -6.35 10.17
CA ALA A 77 13.66 -5.71 11.37
C ALA A 77 13.93 -6.52 12.66
N ASP A 78 13.82 -7.85 12.61
CA ASP A 78 14.04 -8.73 13.78
C ASP A 78 15.48 -8.69 14.33
N ALA A 79 16.44 -8.17 13.56
CA ALA A 79 17.87 -8.19 13.89
C ALA A 79 18.47 -6.79 14.09
N ASP A 80 17.70 -5.71 13.89
CA ASP A 80 18.18 -4.33 13.87
C ASP A 80 17.07 -3.37 14.32
N ASP A 81 17.19 -2.83 15.54
CA ASP A 81 16.22 -1.90 16.11
C ASP A 81 16.00 -0.63 15.24
N GLU A 82 16.98 -0.23 14.43
CA GLU A 82 16.80 0.89 13.50
C GLU A 82 15.88 0.50 12.34
N LEU A 83 16.02 -0.73 11.82
CA LEU A 83 15.12 -1.27 10.80
C LEU A 83 13.73 -1.57 11.36
N GLU A 84 13.61 -2.02 12.62
CA GLU A 84 12.31 -2.21 13.28
C GLU A 84 11.56 -0.87 13.43
N ARG A 85 12.19 0.15 14.04
CA ARG A 85 11.61 1.51 14.12
C ARG A 85 11.29 2.10 12.76
N TYR A 86 12.04 1.71 11.73
CA TYR A 86 11.74 2.10 10.37
C TYR A 86 10.47 1.41 9.86
N LEU A 87 10.40 0.08 9.95
CA LEU A 87 9.23 -0.69 9.53
C LEU A 87 7.96 -0.16 10.21
N ASP A 88 8.01 0.13 11.52
CA ASP A 88 6.89 0.73 12.25
C ASP A 88 6.43 2.06 11.64
N ARG A 89 7.37 2.95 11.31
CA ARG A 89 7.04 4.24 10.65
C ARG A 89 6.45 4.04 9.27
N LEU A 90 6.96 3.08 8.50
CA LEU A 90 6.41 2.77 7.18
C LEU A 90 4.98 2.24 7.30
N LEU A 91 4.73 1.27 8.18
CA LEU A 91 3.41 0.70 8.41
C LEU A 91 2.41 1.75 8.90
N ALA A 92 2.83 2.63 9.82
CA ALA A 92 2.03 3.76 10.27
C ALA A 92 1.71 4.74 9.12
N SER A 93 2.68 5.03 8.25
CA SER A 93 2.47 5.87 7.07
C SER A 93 1.49 5.23 6.09
N ILE A 94 1.63 3.93 5.79
CA ILE A 94 0.71 3.18 4.91
C ILE A 94 -0.72 3.26 5.45
N LYS A 95 -0.90 3.02 6.76
CA LYS A 95 -2.22 3.13 7.40
C LYS A 95 -2.79 4.55 7.28
N LEU A 96 -1.97 5.58 7.49
CA LEU A 96 -2.39 6.98 7.32
C LEU A 96 -2.79 7.30 5.87
N GLN A 97 -2.05 6.81 4.88
CA GLN A 97 -2.41 7.00 3.47
C GLN A 97 -3.72 6.28 3.13
N MET A 98 -3.92 5.06 3.65
CA MET A 98 -5.16 4.32 3.47
C MET A 98 -6.35 5.04 4.10
N HIS A 99 -6.17 5.61 5.29
CA HIS A 99 -7.18 6.46 5.94
C HIS A 99 -7.60 7.62 5.02
N ARG A 100 -6.64 8.34 4.42
CA ARG A 100 -6.94 9.45 3.49
C ARG A 100 -7.68 8.99 2.24
N ILE A 101 -7.31 7.83 1.67
CA ILE A 101 -8.01 7.23 0.53
C ILE A 101 -9.46 6.89 0.91
N LEU A 102 -9.68 6.30 2.08
CA LEU A 102 -11.02 5.96 2.55
C LEU A 102 -11.84 7.18 2.96
N ASP A 103 -11.23 8.26 3.44
CA ASP A 103 -11.94 9.53 3.66
C ASP A 103 -12.57 10.03 2.35
N VAL A 104 -11.86 9.95 1.22
CA VAL A 104 -12.41 10.32 -0.10
C VAL A 104 -13.63 9.45 -0.46
N LEU A 105 -13.56 8.14 -0.23
CA LEU A 105 -14.69 7.23 -0.47
C LEU A 105 -15.86 7.51 0.50
N ARG A 106 -15.57 7.89 1.74
CA ARG A 106 -16.57 8.26 2.75
C ARG A 106 -17.30 9.53 2.37
N ASP A 107 -16.59 10.55 1.94
CA ASP A 107 -17.15 11.85 1.55
C ASP A 107 -18.08 11.72 0.32
N ARG A 108 -17.83 10.71 -0.52
CA ARG A 108 -18.71 10.31 -1.64
C ARG A 108 -19.86 9.38 -1.23
N GLY A 109 -19.94 9.01 0.04
CA GLY A 109 -20.98 8.12 0.57
C GLY A 109 -20.87 6.69 0.05
N TRP A 110 -19.67 6.22 -0.30
CA TRP A 110 -19.44 4.89 -0.89
C TRP A 110 -19.12 3.81 0.14
N LEU A 111 -18.59 4.18 1.31
CA LEU A 111 -18.22 3.22 2.34
C LEU A 111 -19.44 2.57 3.01
N ARG A 112 -19.21 1.37 3.57
CA ARG A 112 -20.11 0.76 4.53
C ARG A 112 -20.29 1.66 5.76
N THR A 113 -21.47 1.62 6.35
CA THR A 113 -21.81 2.38 7.56
C THR A 113 -22.14 1.47 8.75
N ASP A 114 -22.20 0.16 8.53
CA ASP A 114 -22.44 -0.85 9.56
C ASP A 114 -21.16 -1.34 10.24
N VAL A 115 -19.99 -0.93 9.74
CA VAL A 115 -18.66 -1.25 10.27
C VAL A 115 -17.95 0.05 10.70
N PRO A 116 -17.26 0.10 11.85
CA PRO A 116 -16.49 1.26 12.25
C PRO A 116 -15.45 1.66 11.20
N PHE A 117 -15.27 2.96 10.97
CA PHE A 117 -14.35 3.47 9.94
C PHE A 117 -12.90 2.97 10.13
N ASP A 118 -12.40 2.94 11.36
CA ASP A 118 -11.05 2.43 11.65
C ASP A 118 -10.89 0.95 11.27
N GLU A 119 -11.95 0.14 11.42
CA GLU A 119 -11.94 -1.26 11.01
C GLU A 119 -11.96 -1.40 9.48
N LEU A 120 -12.62 -0.49 8.76
CA LEU A 120 -12.54 -0.42 7.30
C LEU A 120 -11.11 -0.07 6.83
N VAL A 121 -10.43 0.84 7.53
CA VAL A 121 -9.03 1.19 7.25
C VAL A 121 -8.13 -0.02 7.43
N GLU A 122 -8.21 -0.71 8.57
CA GLU A 122 -7.40 -1.91 8.82
C GLU A 122 -7.67 -3.01 7.78
N THR A 123 -8.95 -3.20 7.44
CA THR A 123 -9.35 -4.16 6.41
C THR A 123 -8.73 -3.83 5.06
N ALA A 124 -8.79 -2.57 4.63
CA ALA A 124 -8.22 -2.14 3.36
C ALA A 124 -6.68 -2.23 3.35
N VAL A 125 -6.01 -1.93 4.47
CA VAL A 125 -4.55 -2.12 4.60
C VAL A 125 -4.16 -3.58 4.40
N VAL A 126 -4.90 -4.53 4.99
CA VAL A 126 -4.63 -5.96 4.86
C VAL A 126 -4.94 -6.45 3.43
N VAL A 127 -6.10 -6.09 2.88
CA VAL A 127 -6.53 -6.52 1.53
C VAL A 127 -5.56 -6.01 0.47
N CYS A 128 -5.15 -4.74 0.57
CA CYS A 128 -4.19 -4.14 -0.36
C CYS A 128 -2.72 -4.36 0.06
N GLY A 129 -2.43 -5.18 1.05
CA GLY A 129 -1.10 -5.30 1.65
C GLY A 129 -0.09 -6.08 0.79
N VAL A 130 1.19 -5.72 0.89
CA VAL A 130 2.27 -6.41 0.17
C VAL A 130 2.43 -7.87 0.63
N GLU A 131 2.16 -8.17 1.89
CA GLU A 131 2.18 -9.53 2.43
C GLU A 131 1.09 -10.41 1.81
N THR A 132 -0.12 -9.85 1.66
CA THR A 132 -1.24 -10.49 0.97
C THR A 132 -0.91 -10.74 -0.50
N TYR A 133 -0.33 -9.76 -1.18
CA TYR A 133 0.18 -9.92 -2.55
C TYR A 133 1.21 -11.05 -2.64
N LEU A 134 2.23 -11.06 -1.77
CA LEU A 134 3.29 -12.07 -1.74
C LEU A 134 2.75 -13.47 -1.42
N ARG A 135 1.80 -13.59 -0.48
CA ARG A 135 1.14 -14.85 -0.16
C ARG A 135 0.47 -15.45 -1.39
N ILE A 136 -0.38 -14.66 -2.06
CA ILE A 136 -1.16 -15.11 -3.22
C ILE A 136 -0.25 -15.42 -4.42
N THR A 137 0.69 -14.52 -4.73
CA THR A 137 1.48 -14.63 -5.97
C THR A 137 2.71 -15.52 -5.82
N HIS A 138 3.47 -15.39 -4.74
CA HIS A 138 4.75 -16.09 -4.57
C HIS A 138 4.59 -17.41 -3.82
N ARG A 139 3.72 -17.47 -2.80
CA ARG A 139 3.55 -18.69 -1.99
C ARG A 139 2.50 -19.63 -2.59
N ASP A 140 1.36 -19.09 -3.02
CA ASP A 140 0.27 -19.89 -3.64
C ASP A 140 0.40 -20.02 -5.16
N GLY A 141 1.39 -19.35 -5.77
CA GLY A 141 1.72 -19.46 -7.20
C GLY A 141 0.64 -18.90 -8.13
N GLN A 142 -0.28 -18.07 -7.63
CA GLN A 142 -1.32 -17.45 -8.44
C GLN A 142 -0.76 -16.30 -9.28
N SER A 143 -1.43 -15.97 -10.38
CA SER A 143 -1.03 -14.82 -11.20
C SER A 143 -1.28 -13.48 -10.50
N VAL A 144 -0.54 -12.46 -10.92
CA VAL A 144 -0.76 -11.06 -10.53
C VAL A 144 -2.20 -10.62 -10.83
N ASP A 145 -2.74 -11.04 -11.96
CA ASP A 145 -4.10 -10.74 -12.37
C ASP A 145 -5.17 -11.42 -11.48
N THR A 146 -4.87 -12.61 -10.95
CA THR A 146 -5.70 -13.23 -9.90
C THR A 146 -5.67 -12.41 -8.61
N TYR A 147 -4.50 -11.92 -8.17
CA TYR A 147 -4.42 -11.00 -7.02
C TYR A 147 -5.24 -9.73 -7.27
N ARG A 148 -5.09 -9.08 -8.42
CA ARG A 148 -5.79 -7.82 -8.75
C ARG A 148 -7.31 -7.98 -8.68
N ARG A 149 -7.85 -9.03 -9.33
CA ARG A 149 -9.30 -9.34 -9.27
C ARG A 149 -9.76 -9.66 -7.85
N TRP A 150 -8.96 -10.42 -7.11
CA TRP A 150 -9.27 -10.74 -5.72
C TRP A 150 -9.30 -9.47 -4.86
N CYS A 151 -8.30 -8.61 -4.97
CA CYS A 151 -8.21 -7.34 -4.24
C CYS A 151 -9.41 -6.44 -4.51
N ARG A 152 -9.74 -6.19 -5.80
CA ARG A 152 -10.94 -5.45 -6.20
C ARG A 152 -12.21 -6.01 -5.55
N ARG A 153 -12.40 -7.33 -5.65
CA ARG A 153 -13.59 -8.01 -5.11
C ARG A 153 -13.64 -7.90 -3.58
N MET A 154 -12.52 -8.09 -2.89
CA MET A 154 -12.48 -7.98 -1.44
C MET A 154 -12.76 -6.56 -0.97
N LEU A 155 -12.23 -5.53 -1.63
CA LEU A 155 -12.60 -4.13 -1.35
C LEU A 155 -14.11 -3.91 -1.54
N ALA A 156 -14.67 -4.45 -2.63
CA ALA A 156 -16.10 -4.37 -2.92
C ALA A 156 -16.98 -5.04 -1.83
N GLU A 157 -16.54 -6.18 -1.31
CA GLU A 157 -17.30 -6.98 -0.32
C GLU A 157 -17.12 -6.47 1.12
N THR A 158 -15.95 -5.92 1.45
CA THR A 158 -15.57 -5.65 2.85
C THR A 158 -15.54 -4.18 3.21
N VAL A 159 -15.35 -3.28 2.23
CA VAL A 159 -15.10 -1.85 2.50
C VAL A 159 -16.26 -0.95 2.06
N VAL A 160 -16.87 -1.24 0.92
CA VAL A 160 -17.90 -0.38 0.31
C VAL A 160 -19.30 -0.93 0.53
N LYS A 161 -20.31 -0.05 0.51
CA LYS A 161 -21.70 -0.45 0.69
C LYS A 161 -22.13 -1.42 -0.41
N HIS A 162 -22.89 -2.44 -0.04
CA HIS A 162 -23.61 -3.24 -1.02
C HIS A 162 -24.79 -2.41 -1.54
N ASN A 163 -24.88 -2.24 -2.86
CA ASN A 163 -26.13 -1.83 -3.48
C ASN A 163 -27.09 -3.03 -3.37
N LEU A 164 -28.12 -2.90 -2.54
CA LEU A 164 -29.29 -3.80 -2.58
C LEU A 164 -30.13 -3.50 -3.82
#